data_AF-A0A812HST7-F1
#
_entry.id   AF-A0A812HST7-F1
#
_cell.length_a   1.000
_cell.length_b   1.000
_cell.length_c   1.000
_cell.angle_alpha   90.00
_cell.angle_beta   90.00
_cell.angle_gamma   90.00
#
_symmetry.space_group_name_H-M   'P 1'
#
loop_
_entity.id
_entity.type
_entity.pdbx_description
1 polymer ?
#
loop_
_entity_poly.entity_id
_entity_poly.type
_entity_poly.pdbx_seq_one_letter_code
_entity_poly.pdbx_strand_id
1 'polypeptide(L)'
;MASVLNVVTYAAPPLISLKPAYGPVKHVFLIGNCGYTHLPMLRLPIKDIEAIEEKMGELARVEISKLTDATRDEMAALLKNPLGAGDVFFAFAGHMAWCDGDPLLLGVDAVGDTEGVSLSQLLGWLAPTYGQKRRADIVLAGCLTQTSTGIPPEIKYPRKGGFVILFPSGFGQVALEPEHGEKSFFVQGLLPHLGKDLFYAAPTIAAAVTKQCGRQTPWVQSNTRSPEKEVSSLDDLRTELRKVHMSSACDTGPLRVQSKVFDELLNNERHAVKEAISKKQEAEALISHNFPNTPQLCITDPYADQPTRIRIDKISNQQVMEPSMLVISHTAGLDLSDVIYEFRQSGIIQHVVITRKGELLQFVRLLERAWHAGVAFWGPLGAAGDIREHKKVHDVNSHSIGISLEGDG
;
A
#
# COMPACT_ATOMS: atom_id res chain seq x y z
N MET A 1 -12.34 -45.33 -36.02
CA MET A 1 -12.16 -44.68 -34.70
C MET A 1 -11.15 -43.55 -34.88
N ALA A 2 -11.63 -42.31 -34.96
CA ALA A 2 -10.80 -41.11 -35.00
C ALA A 2 -11.32 -40.18 -33.90
N SER A 3 -10.47 -39.88 -32.92
CA SER A 3 -10.77 -38.97 -31.81
C SER A 3 -10.59 -37.53 -32.29
N VAL A 4 -11.66 -36.73 -32.20
CA VAL A 4 -11.63 -35.30 -32.48
C VAL A 4 -11.29 -34.58 -31.17
N LEU A 5 -10.10 -34.00 -31.09
CA LEU A 5 -9.73 -33.07 -30.01
C LEU A 5 -10.38 -31.71 -30.31
N ASN A 6 -11.35 -31.31 -29.49
CA ASN A 6 -11.84 -29.93 -29.46
C ASN A 6 -10.88 -29.09 -28.61
N VAL A 7 -10.10 -28.24 -29.26
CA VAL A 7 -9.31 -27.19 -28.61
C VAL A 7 -10.23 -25.99 -28.39
N VAL A 8 -10.59 -25.72 -27.14
CA VAL A 8 -11.28 -24.50 -26.74
C VAL A 8 -10.23 -23.44 -26.44
N THR A 9 -10.08 -22.47 -27.33
CA THR A 9 -9.26 -21.27 -27.11
C THR A 9 -10.06 -20.26 -26.28
N TYR A 10 -9.60 -19.99 -25.06
CA TYR A 10 -10.11 -18.88 -24.26
C TYR A 10 -9.47 -17.57 -24.76
N ALA A 11 -10.30 -16.65 -25.24
CA ALA A 11 -9.86 -15.29 -25.52
C ALA A 11 -9.50 -14.61 -24.18
N ALA A 12 -8.29 -14.06 -24.08
CA ALA A 12 -7.87 -13.28 -22.93
C ALA A 12 -8.84 -12.09 -22.73
N PRO A 13 -9.33 -11.84 -21.50
CA PRO A 13 -10.16 -10.68 -21.24
C PRO A 13 -9.38 -9.40 -21.57
N PRO A 14 -10.05 -8.35 -22.08
CA PRO A 14 -9.39 -7.08 -22.38
C PRO A 14 -8.77 -6.53 -21.10
N LEU A 15 -7.48 -6.19 -21.18
CA LEU A 15 -6.77 -5.45 -20.14
C LEU A 15 -7.53 -4.16 -19.87
N ILE A 16 -8.23 -4.11 -18.73
CA ILE A 16 -8.78 -2.87 -18.20
C ILE A 16 -7.59 -1.96 -17.93
N SER A 17 -7.42 -0.93 -18.75
CA SER A 17 -6.46 0.14 -18.51
C SER A 17 -6.87 0.83 -17.21
N LEU A 18 -6.18 0.48 -16.12
CA LEU A 18 -6.26 1.20 -14.86
C LEU A 18 -5.86 2.64 -15.17
N LYS A 19 -6.78 3.59 -14.97
CA LYS A 19 -6.43 5.00 -14.94
C LYS A 19 -5.27 5.18 -13.95
N PRO A 20 -4.26 6.01 -14.26
CA PRO A 20 -3.21 6.30 -13.30
C PRO A 20 -3.85 6.71 -11.97
N ALA A 21 -3.36 6.13 -10.86
CA ALA A 21 -3.88 6.37 -9.52
C ALA A 21 -3.75 7.85 -9.06
N TYR A 22 -3.05 8.65 -9.86
CA TYR A 22 -2.76 10.05 -9.63
C TYR A 22 -3.65 10.97 -10.46
N GLY A 23 -4.05 12.10 -9.87
CA GLY A 23 -4.22 13.31 -10.68
C GLY A 23 -2.85 13.69 -11.26
N PRO A 24 -2.76 14.44 -12.37
CA PRO A 24 -1.46 14.84 -12.88
C PRO A 24 -0.67 15.56 -11.78
N VAL A 25 0.45 14.97 -11.32
CA VAL A 25 1.41 15.61 -10.43
C VAL A 25 1.77 16.93 -11.08
N LYS A 26 1.64 18.04 -10.35
CA LYS A 26 1.88 19.37 -10.92
C LYS A 26 3.18 19.98 -10.48
N HIS A 27 3.63 19.66 -9.27
CA HIS A 27 4.84 20.21 -8.71
C HIS A 27 5.72 19.12 -8.12
N VAL A 28 6.99 19.17 -8.47
CA VAL A 28 8.03 18.24 -8.03
C VAL A 28 9.12 19.07 -7.37
N PHE A 29 9.38 18.83 -6.09
CA PHE A 29 10.47 19.45 -5.36
C PHE A 29 11.57 18.44 -5.14
N LEU A 30 12.79 18.81 -5.52
CA LEU A 30 13.93 17.92 -5.45
C LEU A 30 15.09 18.64 -4.76
N ILE A 31 15.64 18.02 -3.72
CA ILE A 31 16.77 18.58 -2.97
C ILE A 31 17.83 17.50 -2.80
N GLY A 32 19.04 17.74 -3.30
CA GLY A 32 20.18 16.81 -3.19
C GLY A 32 21.38 17.49 -2.57
N ASN A 33 21.78 17.08 -1.37
CA ASN A 33 22.87 17.69 -0.62
C ASN A 33 24.04 16.73 -0.43
N CYS A 34 25.21 17.08 -0.94
CA CYS A 34 26.48 16.35 -0.90
C CYS A 34 27.58 17.10 -0.13
N GLY A 35 27.74 18.40 -0.41
CA GLY A 35 28.87 19.25 0.00
C GLY A 35 28.74 19.85 1.40
N TYR A 36 28.50 19.03 2.43
CA TYR A 36 28.37 19.51 3.81
C TYR A 36 29.65 20.17 4.32
N THR A 37 29.49 21.30 5.01
CA THR A 37 30.60 22.09 5.57
C THR A 37 31.12 21.50 6.89
N HIS A 38 30.22 20.94 7.71
CA HIS A 38 30.53 20.46 9.06
C HIS A 38 30.20 18.99 9.29
N LEU A 39 29.47 18.36 8.36
CA LEU A 39 29.14 16.93 8.38
C LEU A 39 29.94 16.19 7.29
N PRO A 40 30.07 14.85 7.35
CA PRO A 40 30.72 14.09 6.29
C PRO A 40 30.07 14.34 4.93
N MET A 41 30.86 14.52 3.89
CA MET A 41 30.33 14.66 2.53
C MET A 41 29.66 13.36 2.07
N LEU A 42 28.57 13.50 1.32
CA LEU A 42 27.88 12.39 0.65
C LEU A 42 28.21 12.42 -0.84
N ARG A 43 28.16 11.26 -1.50
CA ARG A 43 28.60 11.13 -2.89
C ARG A 43 27.46 11.10 -3.89
N LEU A 44 26.34 10.47 -3.53
CA LEU A 44 25.24 10.20 -4.46
C LEU A 44 24.00 11.10 -4.39
N PRO A 45 23.71 11.89 -3.33
CA PRO A 45 22.46 12.65 -3.25
C PRO A 45 22.09 13.51 -4.47
N ILE A 46 23.06 14.22 -5.06
CA ILE A 46 22.82 15.01 -6.28
C ILE A 46 22.44 14.10 -7.45
N LYS A 47 23.18 13.01 -7.67
CA LYS A 47 22.92 12.05 -8.75
C LYS A 47 21.59 11.32 -8.58
N ASP A 48 21.25 11.00 -7.34
CA ASP A 48 19.98 10.39 -6.96
C ASP A 48 18.80 11.28 -7.34
N ILE A 49 18.92 12.57 -7.03
CA ILE A 49 17.91 13.57 -7.38
C ILE A 49 17.85 13.82 -8.90
N GLU A 50 18.98 13.86 -9.60
CA GLU A 50 19.01 13.96 -11.06
C GLU A 50 18.31 12.76 -11.73
N ALA A 51 18.49 11.55 -11.20
CA ALA A 51 17.81 10.37 -11.71
C ALA A 51 16.29 10.41 -11.49
N ILE A 52 15.86 10.94 -10.34
CA ILE A 52 14.44 11.16 -10.05
C ILE A 52 13.87 12.25 -10.96
N GLU A 53 14.60 13.34 -11.17
CA GLU A 53 14.22 14.43 -12.08
C GLU A 53 14.00 13.91 -13.50
N GLU A 54 14.96 13.17 -14.06
CA GLU A 54 14.88 12.55 -15.38
C GLU A 54 13.60 11.71 -15.48
N LYS A 55 13.37 10.84 -14.49
CA LYS A 55 12.21 9.94 -14.50
C LYS A 55 10.88 10.67 -14.34
N MET A 56 10.82 11.70 -13.52
CA MET A 56 9.61 12.51 -13.32
C MET A 56 9.32 13.39 -14.54
N GLY A 57 10.34 13.86 -15.25
CA GLY A 57 10.20 14.60 -16.50
C GLY A 57 9.52 13.80 -17.62
N GLU A 58 9.67 12.47 -17.61
CA GLU A 58 8.96 11.56 -18.54
C GLU A 58 7.44 11.48 -18.26
N LEU A 59 6.98 11.75 -17.03
CA LEU A 59 5.63 11.45 -16.55
C LEU A 59 4.58 12.56 -16.82
N ALA A 60 4.83 13.43 -17.81
CA ALA A 60 4.04 14.60 -18.24
C ALA A 60 4.21 15.87 -17.39
N ARG A 61 3.59 16.98 -17.84
CA ARG A 61 3.82 18.40 -17.45
C ARG A 61 3.87 18.68 -15.94
N VAL A 62 5.01 18.40 -15.34
CA VAL A 62 5.39 18.77 -13.98
C VAL A 62 6.23 20.05 -13.99
N GLU A 63 5.98 20.93 -13.03
CA GLU A 63 6.91 21.99 -12.68
C GLU A 63 7.93 21.42 -11.68
N ILE A 64 9.19 21.35 -12.09
CA ILE A 64 10.28 20.83 -11.25
C ILE A 64 11.03 22.02 -10.65
N SER A 65 11.11 22.05 -9.32
CA SER A 65 12.00 22.95 -8.59
C SER A 65 13.08 22.14 -7.90
N LYS A 66 14.33 22.38 -8.28
CA LYS A 66 15.49 21.63 -7.80
C LYS A 66 16.47 22.52 -7.06
N LEU A 67 17.00 22.04 -5.95
CA LEU A 67 18.17 22.59 -5.28
C LEU A 67 19.23 21.51 -5.09
N THR A 68 20.49 21.92 -5.17
CA THR A 68 21.65 21.07 -4.88
C THR A 68 22.56 21.80 -3.91
N ASP A 69 23.10 21.08 -2.93
CA ASP A 69 23.94 21.65 -1.87
C ASP A 69 23.32 22.88 -1.20
N ALA A 70 22.04 22.75 -0.84
CA ALA A 70 21.25 23.83 -0.27
C ALA A 70 21.48 23.98 1.23
N THR A 71 21.56 25.23 1.67
CA THR A 71 21.48 25.61 3.08
C THR A 71 20.08 25.39 3.64
N ARG A 72 19.95 25.36 4.98
CA ARG A 72 18.64 25.29 5.64
C ARG A 72 17.67 26.36 5.15
N ASP A 73 18.16 27.59 5.02
CA ASP A 73 17.32 28.73 4.66
C ASP A 73 16.88 28.69 3.18
N GLU A 74 17.73 28.21 2.27
CA GLU A 74 17.36 27.98 0.87
C GLU A 74 16.32 26.87 0.73
N MET A 75 16.50 25.75 1.44
CA MET A 75 15.50 24.68 1.47
C MET A 75 14.16 25.20 2.00
N ALA A 76 14.17 25.95 3.11
CA ALA A 76 12.95 26.52 3.68
C ALA A 76 12.29 27.55 2.74
N ALA A 77 13.08 28.35 2.03
CA ALA A 77 12.56 29.32 1.06
C ALA A 77 11.86 28.63 -0.12
N LEU A 78 12.47 27.57 -0.67
CA LEU A 78 11.87 26.78 -1.75
C LEU A 78 10.52 26.19 -1.31
N LEU A 79 10.47 25.61 -0.11
CA LEU A 79 9.30 24.88 0.38
C LEU A 79 8.15 25.78 0.82
N LYS A 80 8.43 27.06 1.09
CA LYS A 80 7.42 28.08 1.40
C LYS A 80 6.78 28.70 0.15
N ASN A 81 7.30 28.42 -1.05
CA ASN A 81 6.73 29.00 -2.26
C ASN A 81 5.28 28.54 -2.43
N PRO A 82 4.34 29.48 -2.70
CA PRO A 82 2.93 29.15 -2.83
C PRO A 82 2.75 28.23 -4.04
N LEU A 83 2.23 27.04 -3.76
CA LEU A 83 2.03 26.01 -4.76
C LEU A 83 0.68 26.17 -5.45
N GLY A 84 0.67 25.93 -6.75
CA GLY A 84 -0.56 25.84 -7.51
C GLY A 84 -1.41 24.64 -7.11
N ALA A 85 -2.63 24.60 -7.64
CA ALA A 85 -3.55 23.52 -7.37
C ALA A 85 -3.13 22.20 -8.08
N GLY A 86 -2.62 21.19 -7.37
CA GLY A 86 -2.30 19.86 -7.92
C GLY A 86 -1.78 18.87 -6.86
N ASP A 87 -1.40 17.64 -7.28
CA ASP A 87 -0.65 16.71 -6.44
C ASP A 87 0.84 17.08 -6.42
N VAL A 88 1.52 16.80 -5.31
CA VAL A 88 2.95 17.13 -5.11
C VAL A 88 3.78 15.88 -4.92
N PHE A 89 4.97 15.92 -5.50
CA PHE A 89 6.05 15.01 -5.17
C PHE A 89 7.20 15.80 -4.54
N PHE A 90 7.70 15.36 -3.40
CA PHE A 90 8.89 15.91 -2.76
C PHE A 90 9.92 14.80 -2.61
N ALA A 91 11.16 15.04 -3.04
CA ALA A 91 12.29 14.17 -2.73
C ALA A 91 13.44 14.96 -2.10
N PHE A 92 13.97 14.43 -1.01
CA PHE A 92 15.18 14.90 -0.37
C PHE A 92 16.21 13.78 -0.30
N ALA A 93 17.43 14.03 -0.76
CA ALA A 93 18.58 13.16 -0.57
C ALA A 93 19.68 13.95 0.16
N GLY A 94 20.21 13.39 1.25
CA GLY A 94 21.16 14.10 2.11
C GLY A 94 21.31 13.47 3.50
N HIS A 95 21.93 14.18 4.43
CA HIS A 95 21.89 13.82 5.84
C HIS A 95 20.53 14.15 6.42
N MET A 96 20.06 13.24 7.26
CA MET A 96 18.88 13.42 8.06
C MET A 96 19.22 13.10 9.51
N ALA A 97 18.53 13.78 10.40
CA ALA A 97 18.56 13.48 11.82
C ALA A 97 17.15 13.27 12.34
N TRP A 98 17.04 12.69 13.53
CA TRP A 98 15.77 12.63 14.22
C TRP A 98 15.90 13.38 15.54
N CYS A 99 15.11 14.43 15.69
CA CYS A 99 15.15 15.29 16.86
C CYS A 99 13.74 15.40 17.44
N ASP A 100 13.58 15.11 18.73
CA ASP A 100 12.31 15.26 19.46
C ASP A 100 11.07 14.63 18.79
N GLY A 101 11.25 13.47 18.16
CA GLY A 101 10.14 12.77 17.49
C GLY A 101 9.87 13.20 16.06
N ASP A 102 10.65 14.12 15.49
CA ASP A 102 10.49 14.62 14.11
C ASP A 102 11.77 14.45 13.28
N PRO A 103 11.69 13.91 12.05
CA PRO A 103 12.82 13.91 11.13
C PRO A 103 13.21 15.34 10.74
N LEU A 104 14.51 15.62 10.73
CA LEU A 104 15.11 16.86 10.25
C LEU A 104 15.85 16.58 8.94
N LEU A 105 15.56 17.38 7.92
CA LEU A 105 16.31 17.45 6.66
C LEU A 105 17.44 18.46 6.83
N LEU A 106 18.70 18.01 6.76
CA LEU A 106 19.85 18.85 7.07
C LEU A 106 20.35 19.59 5.83
N GLY A 107 20.59 20.89 5.98
CA GLY A 107 21.26 21.71 4.98
C GLY A 107 22.76 21.44 4.95
N VAL A 108 23.45 21.83 3.88
CA VAL A 108 24.92 21.70 3.80
C VAL A 108 25.67 22.54 4.84
N ASP A 109 24.99 23.52 5.42
CA ASP A 109 25.44 24.39 6.50
C ASP A 109 25.18 23.83 7.91
N ALA A 110 24.51 22.69 8.04
CA ALA A 110 24.20 22.10 9.35
C ALA A 110 25.48 21.79 10.14
N VAL A 111 25.57 22.31 11.37
CA VAL A 111 26.70 22.08 12.29
C VAL A 111 26.54 20.79 13.10
N GLY A 112 25.33 20.23 13.14
CA GLY A 112 24.99 19.02 13.88
C GLY A 112 23.63 18.44 13.49
N ASP A 113 23.10 17.58 14.35
CA ASP A 113 21.87 16.79 14.12
C ASP A 113 20.59 17.45 14.67
N THR A 114 20.67 18.72 15.07
CA THR A 114 19.54 19.48 15.64
C THR A 114 19.09 20.66 14.78
N GLU A 115 19.83 20.98 13.71
CA GLU A 115 19.60 22.17 12.88
C GLU A 115 19.22 21.76 11.46
N GLY A 116 17.91 21.67 11.18
CA GLY A 116 17.39 21.32 9.87
C GLY A 116 15.96 21.78 9.65
N VAL A 117 15.44 21.51 8.46
CA VAL A 117 14.01 21.68 8.16
C VAL A 117 13.28 20.46 8.69
N SER A 118 12.39 20.68 9.66
CA SER A 118 11.63 19.58 10.26
C SER A 118 10.57 19.05 9.30
N LEU A 119 10.35 17.73 9.30
CA LEU A 119 9.34 17.10 8.44
C LEU A 119 7.94 17.60 8.80
N SER A 120 7.63 17.75 10.09
CA SER A 120 6.37 18.34 10.53
C SER A 120 6.18 19.76 10.00
N GLN A 121 7.25 20.57 9.94
CA GLN A 121 7.22 21.91 9.35
C GLN A 121 6.96 21.87 7.85
N LEU A 122 7.64 20.98 7.11
CA LEU A 122 7.40 20.72 5.69
C LEU A 122 5.93 20.32 5.44
N LEU A 123 5.42 19.34 6.18
CA LEU A 123 4.02 18.91 6.09
C LEU A 123 3.05 20.07 6.36
N GLY A 124 3.37 20.91 7.35
CA GLY A 124 2.61 22.11 7.69
C GLY A 124 2.59 23.18 6.59
N TRP A 125 3.66 23.31 5.81
CA TRP A 125 3.69 24.20 4.64
C TRP A 125 2.90 23.64 3.45
N LEU A 126 2.91 22.31 3.28
CA LEU A 126 2.16 21.66 2.23
C LEU A 126 0.64 21.66 2.55
N ALA A 127 0.23 21.36 3.78
CA ALA A 127 -1.18 21.10 4.13
C ALA A 127 -2.20 22.20 3.77
N PRO A 128 -1.94 23.51 3.93
CA PRO A 128 -2.88 24.57 3.53
C PRO A 128 -3.21 24.55 2.04
N THR A 129 -2.26 24.13 1.22
CA THR A 129 -2.37 24.06 -0.24
C THR A 129 -3.12 22.80 -0.69
N TYR A 130 -3.07 21.73 0.12
CA TYR A 130 -3.67 20.43 -0.18
C TYR A 130 -4.87 20.16 0.73
N GLY A 131 -6.05 20.61 0.31
CA GLY A 131 -7.31 20.22 0.95
C GLY A 131 -7.52 18.70 0.99
N GLN A 132 -8.57 18.24 1.69
CA GLN A 132 -8.84 16.81 1.98
C GLN A 132 -8.93 15.84 0.77
N LYS A 133 -8.81 16.31 -0.47
CA LYS A 133 -8.90 15.51 -1.69
C LYS A 133 -7.59 15.37 -2.46
N ARG A 134 -6.47 15.90 -1.94
CA ARG A 134 -5.18 15.91 -2.65
C ARG A 134 -4.09 15.25 -1.84
N ARG A 135 -3.14 14.67 -2.56
CA ARG A 135 -2.07 13.83 -2.02
C ARG A 135 -0.72 14.48 -2.26
N ALA A 136 0.15 14.38 -1.25
CA ALA A 136 1.57 14.66 -1.36
C ALA A 136 2.34 13.36 -1.12
N ASP A 137 3.15 12.97 -2.10
CA ASP A 137 4.12 11.89 -1.98
C ASP A 137 5.47 12.48 -1.57
N ILE A 138 6.02 11.99 -0.47
CA ILE A 138 7.26 12.45 0.12
C ILE A 138 8.22 11.27 0.14
N VAL A 139 9.35 11.42 -0.55
CA VAL A 139 10.42 10.45 -0.61
C VAL A 139 11.62 11.02 0.12
N LEU A 140 12.07 10.30 1.14
CA LEU A 140 13.28 10.65 1.88
C LEU A 140 14.34 9.64 1.48
N ALA A 141 15.37 10.10 0.77
CA ALA A 141 16.52 9.34 0.29
C ALA A 141 17.79 9.74 1.05
N GLY A 142 17.66 9.98 2.36
CA GLY A 142 18.75 10.46 3.21
C GLY A 142 19.26 9.44 4.23
N CYS A 143 20.52 9.60 4.64
CA CYS A 143 21.09 8.90 5.78
C CYS A 143 20.44 9.40 7.06
N LEU A 144 19.54 8.62 7.65
CA LEU A 144 19.01 8.86 8.99
C LEU A 144 20.10 8.53 10.02
N THR A 145 20.82 9.56 10.45
CA THR A 145 21.66 9.46 11.64
C THR A 145 20.77 9.54 12.87
N GLN A 146 20.78 8.49 13.68
CA GLN A 146 20.12 8.52 14.98
C GLN A 146 20.99 7.85 16.03
N THR A 147 20.97 8.42 17.23
CA THR A 147 21.67 7.96 18.43
C THR A 147 20.83 6.99 19.27
N SER A 148 19.56 6.74 18.94
CA SER A 148 18.66 5.90 19.73
C SER A 148 18.12 4.68 18.97
N THR A 149 18.23 3.51 19.59
CA THR A 149 17.55 2.27 19.17
C THR A 149 16.10 2.26 19.69
N GLY A 150 15.11 1.85 18.89
CA GLY A 150 13.71 1.84 19.36
C GLY A 150 12.65 1.62 18.28
N ILE A 151 11.38 1.81 18.67
CA ILE A 151 10.23 1.82 17.76
C ILE A 151 10.22 3.18 17.05
N PRO A 152 10.02 3.21 15.71
CA PRO A 152 9.89 4.49 15.00
C PRO A 152 8.76 5.34 15.59
N PRO A 153 9.03 6.61 15.92
CA PRO A 153 7.96 7.53 16.31
C PRO A 153 7.00 7.74 15.14
N GLU A 154 5.73 7.88 15.49
CA GLU A 154 4.68 8.24 14.54
C GLU A 154 4.87 9.69 14.09
N ILE A 155 4.86 9.93 12.78
CA ILE A 155 4.92 11.28 12.23
C ILE A 155 3.63 12.03 12.56
N LYS A 156 3.76 13.26 13.06
CA LYS A 156 2.62 14.13 13.34
C LYS A 156 2.13 14.75 12.04
N TYR A 157 1.00 14.26 11.55
CA TYR A 157 0.38 14.82 10.37
C TYR A 157 -0.50 16.04 10.69
N PRO A 158 -0.55 17.03 9.79
CA PRO A 158 -1.55 18.09 9.88
C PRO A 158 -2.97 17.54 9.67
N ARG A 159 -3.98 18.24 10.20
CA ARG A 159 -5.40 17.81 10.16
C ARG A 159 -6.00 17.70 8.74
N LYS A 160 -5.33 18.25 7.74
CA LYS A 160 -5.77 18.28 6.33
C LYS A 160 -4.63 17.82 5.43
N GLY A 161 -4.99 17.18 4.32
CA GLY A 161 -4.05 16.64 3.34
C GLY A 161 -3.79 15.15 3.55
N GLY A 162 -3.57 14.44 2.44
CA GLY A 162 -3.11 13.06 2.44
C GLY A 162 -1.62 13.01 2.12
N PHE A 163 -0.84 12.31 2.93
CA PHE A 163 0.62 12.23 2.83
C PHE A 163 1.05 10.77 2.84
N VAL A 164 1.93 10.41 1.92
CA VAL A 164 2.66 9.14 1.93
C VAL A 164 4.13 9.48 2.03
N ILE A 165 4.80 8.97 3.06
CA ILE A 165 6.20 9.23 3.34
C ILE A 165 6.95 7.91 3.22
N LEU A 166 7.82 7.81 2.23
CA LEU A 166 8.69 6.66 2.02
C LEU A 166 10.09 7.00 2.56
N PHE A 167 10.54 6.22 3.53
CA PHE A 167 11.87 6.32 4.12
C PHE A 167 12.81 5.30 3.48
N PRO A 168 14.12 5.61 3.40
CA PRO A 168 15.05 4.79 2.65
C PRO A 168 15.46 3.55 3.43
N SER A 169 15.47 3.62 4.75
CA SER A 169 15.91 2.58 5.68
C SER A 169 14.98 2.51 6.87
N GLY A 170 14.97 1.38 7.57
CA GLY A 170 14.24 1.23 8.82
C GLY A 170 14.76 2.17 9.90
N PHE A 171 13.95 2.38 10.93
CA PHE A 171 14.35 3.20 12.08
C PHE A 171 15.63 2.66 12.74
N GLY A 172 16.60 3.53 12.99
CA GLY A 172 17.93 3.16 13.50
C GLY A 172 18.85 2.47 12.47
N GLN A 173 18.43 2.34 11.20
CA GLN A 173 19.27 1.84 10.12
C GLN A 173 19.80 2.98 9.25
N VAL A 174 21.00 2.78 8.70
CA VAL A 174 21.62 3.72 7.77
C VAL A 174 21.15 3.45 6.34
N ALA A 175 20.86 4.50 5.58
CA ALA A 175 20.66 4.39 4.15
C ALA A 175 22.00 4.18 3.47
N LEU A 176 22.12 3.14 2.64
CA LEU A 176 23.39 2.71 2.08
C LEU A 176 23.53 3.14 0.62
N GLU A 177 24.77 3.42 0.27
CA GLU A 177 25.21 3.63 -1.11
C GLU A 177 26.09 2.44 -1.54
N PRO A 178 26.02 2.01 -2.81
CA PRO A 178 26.97 1.04 -3.33
C PRO A 178 28.38 1.64 -3.39
N GLU A 179 29.41 0.85 -3.05
CA GLU A 179 30.82 1.27 -3.12
C GLU A 179 31.19 1.81 -4.52
N HIS A 180 30.69 1.14 -5.54
CA HIS A 180 30.75 1.57 -6.93
C HIS A 180 29.33 1.65 -7.48
N GLY A 181 28.93 2.84 -7.93
CA GLY A 181 27.60 3.05 -8.50
C GLY A 181 27.29 4.52 -8.69
N GLU A 182 26.29 4.77 -9.52
CA GLU A 182 25.82 6.12 -9.85
C GLU A 182 24.63 6.56 -9.02
N LYS A 183 23.97 5.61 -8.33
CA LYS A 183 22.71 5.84 -7.59
C LYS A 183 22.69 5.01 -6.31
N SER A 184 22.05 5.50 -5.25
CA SER A 184 21.86 4.73 -4.01
C SER A 184 20.99 3.49 -4.24
N PHE A 185 21.09 2.48 -3.37
CA PHE A 185 20.24 1.29 -3.47
C PHE A 185 18.76 1.65 -3.41
N PHE A 186 18.41 2.62 -2.56
CA PHE A 186 17.04 3.11 -2.44
C PHE A 186 16.51 3.70 -3.74
N VAL A 187 17.26 4.61 -4.36
CA VAL A 187 16.83 5.23 -5.61
C VAL A 187 16.77 4.21 -6.75
N GLN A 188 17.70 3.26 -6.82
CA GLN A 188 17.62 2.16 -7.78
C GLN A 188 16.33 1.35 -7.64
N GLY A 189 15.90 1.06 -6.41
CA GLY A 189 14.62 0.39 -6.13
C GLY A 189 13.39 1.25 -6.39
N LEU A 190 13.48 2.57 -6.20
CA LEU A 190 12.38 3.52 -6.35
C LEU A 190 12.03 3.83 -7.82
N LEU A 191 13.02 4.07 -8.68
CA LEU A 191 12.81 4.57 -10.05
C LEU A 191 11.78 3.80 -10.87
N PRO A 192 11.69 2.44 -10.83
CA PRO A 192 10.67 1.68 -11.56
C PRO A 192 9.23 1.88 -11.08
N HIS A 193 9.05 2.58 -9.95
CA HIS A 193 7.77 2.81 -9.29
C HIS A 193 7.35 4.28 -9.26
N LEU A 194 8.19 5.20 -9.71
CA LEU A 194 7.79 6.60 -9.88
C LEU A 194 6.61 6.69 -10.87
N GLY A 195 5.59 7.46 -10.50
CA GLY A 195 4.32 7.54 -11.24
C GLY A 195 3.31 6.43 -10.90
N LYS A 196 3.66 5.48 -10.02
CA LYS A 196 2.72 4.51 -9.39
C LYS A 196 2.46 4.88 -7.94
N ASP A 197 1.30 4.49 -7.40
CA ASP A 197 0.95 4.77 -6.02
C ASP A 197 2.03 4.24 -5.05
N LEU A 198 2.80 5.17 -4.46
CA LEU A 198 3.93 4.81 -3.61
C LEU A 198 3.55 4.03 -2.35
N PHE A 199 2.32 4.17 -1.85
CA PHE A 199 1.87 3.40 -0.69
C PHE A 199 1.78 1.91 -1.03
N TYR A 200 1.19 1.59 -2.18
CA TYR A 200 1.10 0.21 -2.67
C TYR A 200 2.41 -0.31 -3.26
N ALA A 201 3.27 0.58 -3.79
CA ALA A 201 4.58 0.19 -4.32
C ALA A 201 5.63 -0.04 -3.24
N ALA A 202 5.45 0.49 -2.03
CA ALA A 202 6.44 0.44 -0.95
C ALA A 202 6.94 -0.98 -0.63
N PRO A 203 6.11 -2.04 -0.53
CA PRO A 203 6.60 -3.40 -0.29
C PRO A 203 7.53 -3.90 -1.41
N THR A 204 7.21 -3.63 -2.68
CA THR A 204 8.05 -4.02 -3.81
C THR A 204 9.37 -3.26 -3.84
N ILE A 205 9.34 -1.95 -3.54
CA ILE A 205 10.55 -1.14 -3.38
C ILE A 205 11.41 -1.71 -2.25
N ALA A 206 10.81 -2.01 -1.10
CA ALA A 206 11.52 -2.55 0.05
C ALA A 206 12.17 -3.91 -0.25
N ALA A 207 11.46 -4.80 -0.93
CA ALA A 207 11.99 -6.09 -1.38
C ALA A 207 13.17 -5.91 -2.36
N ALA A 208 13.07 -4.98 -3.32
CA ALA A 208 14.14 -4.69 -4.27
C ALA A 208 15.41 -4.17 -3.56
N VAL A 209 15.27 -3.21 -2.65
CA VAL A 209 16.40 -2.64 -1.89
C VAL A 209 17.04 -3.67 -0.96
N THR A 210 16.20 -4.45 -0.25
CA THR A 210 16.67 -5.51 0.65
C THR A 210 17.43 -6.58 -0.15
N LYS A 211 16.94 -6.97 -1.33
CA LYS A 211 17.63 -7.92 -2.21
C LYS A 211 18.99 -7.40 -2.71
N GLN A 212 19.12 -6.09 -2.94
CA GLN A 212 20.36 -5.50 -3.44
C GLN A 212 21.47 -5.41 -2.39
N CYS A 213 21.15 -5.04 -1.14
CA CYS A 213 22.17 -4.74 -0.12
C CYS A 213 22.06 -5.56 1.17
N GLY A 214 20.92 -6.22 1.43
CA GLY A 214 20.68 -7.07 2.61
C GLY A 214 20.71 -6.37 3.97
N ARG A 215 20.93 -5.04 4.01
CA ARG A 215 21.23 -4.27 5.23
C ARG A 215 20.38 -3.02 5.41
N GLN A 216 19.50 -2.76 4.46
CA GLN A 216 18.61 -1.61 4.43
C GLN A 216 17.24 -2.09 3.97
N THR A 217 16.22 -1.79 4.76
CA THR A 217 14.83 -2.09 4.42
C THR A 217 14.02 -0.79 4.46
N PRO A 218 13.65 -0.24 3.30
CA PRO A 218 12.72 0.88 3.22
C PRO A 218 11.42 0.60 3.96
N TRP A 219 10.79 1.65 4.47
CA TRP A 219 9.49 1.57 5.13
C TRP A 219 8.66 2.82 4.82
N VAL A 220 7.35 2.70 4.99
CA VAL A 220 6.39 3.73 4.63
C VAL A 220 5.55 4.13 5.84
N GLN A 221 5.29 5.42 5.99
CA GLN A 221 4.22 5.94 6.83
C GLN A 221 3.22 6.72 5.99
N SER A 222 1.94 6.67 6.34
CA SER A 222 0.90 7.38 5.61
C SER A 222 -0.25 7.80 6.53
N ASN A 223 -0.86 8.95 6.22
CA ASN A 223 -2.17 9.34 6.74
C ASN A 223 -3.25 9.41 5.64
N THR A 224 -2.92 8.97 4.42
CA THR A 224 -3.92 8.85 3.36
C THR A 224 -4.95 7.80 3.79
N ARG A 225 -6.23 8.13 3.63
CA ARG A 225 -7.26 7.08 3.64
C ARG A 225 -6.98 6.22 2.42
N SER A 226 -6.91 4.90 2.60
CA SER A 226 -6.99 3.96 1.48
C SER A 226 -8.16 4.38 0.59
N PRO A 227 -8.04 4.43 -0.74
CA PRO A 227 -9.16 4.69 -1.64
C PRO A 227 -10.21 3.57 -1.63
N GLU A 228 -10.19 2.67 -0.65
CA GLU A 228 -11.39 1.99 -0.19
C GLU A 228 -12.44 3.05 0.17
N LYS A 229 -13.25 3.41 -0.83
CA LYS A 229 -14.53 4.02 -0.59
C LYS A 229 -15.26 3.08 0.36
N GLU A 230 -15.45 3.50 1.61
CA GLU A 230 -16.53 3.01 2.45
C GLU A 230 -17.83 3.20 1.67
N VAL A 231 -18.21 2.18 0.90
CA VAL A 231 -19.59 1.95 0.55
C VAL A 231 -20.14 1.15 1.72
N SER A 232 -20.47 1.87 2.78
CA SER A 232 -21.08 1.28 3.97
C SER A 232 -22.49 0.72 3.68
N SER A 233 -23.10 1.10 2.55
CA SER A 233 -24.41 0.59 2.14
C SER A 233 -24.69 0.72 0.63
N LEU A 234 -25.60 -0.10 0.10
CA LEU A 234 -26.17 0.01 -1.26
C LEU A 234 -26.83 1.38 -1.52
N ASP A 235 -27.26 2.08 -0.47
CA ASP A 235 -27.90 3.39 -0.57
C ASP A 235 -26.89 4.53 -0.75
N ASP A 236 -25.66 4.38 -0.25
CA ASP A 236 -24.54 5.30 -0.54
C ASP A 236 -24.18 5.27 -2.03
N LEU A 237 -24.21 4.07 -2.63
CA LEU A 237 -23.92 3.85 -4.05
C LEU A 237 -25.02 4.44 -4.95
N ARG A 238 -26.29 4.35 -4.54
CA ARG A 238 -27.42 5.01 -5.22
C ARG A 238 -27.38 6.53 -5.09
N THR A 239 -26.93 7.04 -3.95
CA THR A 239 -26.84 8.48 -3.69
C THR A 239 -25.74 9.13 -4.53
N GLU A 240 -24.59 8.48 -4.68
CA GLU A 240 -23.51 8.96 -5.56
C GLU A 240 -23.90 8.88 -7.05
N LEU A 241 -24.61 7.83 -7.48
CA LEU A 241 -25.15 7.75 -8.84
C LEU A 241 -26.16 8.86 -9.15
N ARG A 242 -26.93 9.34 -8.15
CA ARG A 242 -27.84 10.48 -8.29
C ARG A 242 -27.10 11.83 -8.35
N LYS A 243 -25.96 11.99 -7.66
CA LYS A 243 -25.16 13.23 -7.70
C LYS A 243 -24.54 13.48 -9.06
N VAL A 244 -24.13 12.43 -9.78
CA VAL A 244 -23.68 12.53 -11.19
C VAL A 244 -24.81 13.01 -12.12
N HIS A 245 -26.08 12.87 -11.71
CA HIS A 245 -27.25 13.24 -12.50
C HIS A 245 -27.79 14.65 -12.21
N MET A 246 -27.23 15.39 -11.25
CA MET A 246 -27.71 16.75 -10.91
C MET A 246 -26.80 17.90 -11.36
N SER A 247 -25.62 17.64 -11.93
CA SER A 247 -24.69 18.70 -12.37
C SER A 247 -24.84 19.14 -13.83
N SER A 248 -25.95 18.84 -14.51
CA SER A 248 -26.18 19.29 -15.91
C SER A 248 -27.55 19.95 -16.16
N ALA A 249 -28.22 20.45 -15.12
CA ALA A 249 -29.49 21.17 -15.27
C ALA A 249 -29.29 22.70 -15.21
N CYS A 250 -28.55 23.25 -16.18
CA CYS A 250 -28.58 24.67 -16.60
C CYS A 250 -27.91 24.77 -17.97
N ASP A 251 -28.64 24.46 -19.04
CA ASP A 251 -28.59 25.22 -20.31
C ASP A 251 -29.46 24.55 -21.39
N THR A 252 -30.04 25.40 -22.23
CA THR A 252 -31.15 25.14 -23.15
C THR A 252 -30.71 24.47 -24.48
N GLY A 253 -31.06 23.19 -24.66
CA GLY A 253 -31.29 22.48 -25.95
C GLY A 253 -30.07 21.93 -26.73
N PRO A 254 -30.23 21.02 -27.73
CA PRO A 254 -31.23 19.98 -27.94
C PRO A 254 -30.57 18.57 -27.86
N LEU A 255 -30.60 17.90 -26.71
CA LEU A 255 -30.09 16.53 -26.55
C LEU A 255 -31.25 15.52 -26.55
N ARG A 256 -31.86 15.30 -27.71
CA ARG A 256 -32.82 14.18 -27.92
C ARG A 256 -32.18 12.93 -28.55
N VAL A 257 -30.86 12.96 -28.81
CA VAL A 257 -30.14 11.88 -29.51
C VAL A 257 -29.36 10.97 -28.55
N GLN A 258 -29.12 11.37 -27.29
CA GLN A 258 -28.28 10.60 -26.37
C GLN A 258 -29.02 9.59 -25.46
N SER A 259 -30.36 9.63 -25.37
CA SER A 259 -31.09 8.62 -24.56
C SER A 259 -31.06 7.24 -25.22
N LYS A 260 -31.19 7.14 -26.55
CA LYS A 260 -31.22 5.84 -27.24
C LYS A 260 -29.92 5.06 -27.11
N VAL A 261 -28.77 5.74 -27.24
CA VAL A 261 -27.45 5.11 -27.11
C VAL A 261 -27.21 4.63 -25.67
N PHE A 262 -27.71 5.38 -24.68
CA PHE A 262 -27.62 5.00 -23.27
C PHE A 262 -28.55 3.82 -22.92
N ASP A 263 -29.78 3.82 -23.44
CA ASP A 263 -30.72 2.71 -23.26
C ASP A 263 -30.23 1.43 -23.96
N GLU A 264 -29.55 1.54 -25.10
CA GLU A 264 -28.88 0.41 -25.76
C GLU A 264 -27.71 -0.13 -24.93
N LEU A 265 -26.86 0.73 -24.36
CA LEU A 265 -25.76 0.30 -23.48
C LEU A 265 -26.27 -0.40 -22.22
N LEU A 266 -27.31 0.16 -21.58
CA LEU A 266 -27.91 -0.44 -20.38
C LEU A 266 -28.58 -1.79 -20.67
N ASN A 267 -29.19 -1.93 -21.86
CA ASN A 267 -29.78 -3.20 -22.29
C ASN A 267 -28.72 -4.23 -22.67
N ASN A 268 -27.61 -3.81 -23.28
CA ASN A 268 -26.47 -4.69 -23.58
C ASN A 268 -25.81 -5.22 -22.29
N GLU A 269 -25.63 -4.38 -21.28
CA GLU A 269 -25.11 -4.81 -19.98
C GLU A 269 -26.07 -5.77 -19.25
N ARG A 270 -27.38 -5.51 -19.29
CA ARG A 270 -28.40 -6.42 -18.74
C ARG A 270 -28.40 -7.78 -19.45
N HIS A 271 -28.19 -7.80 -20.77
CA HIS A 271 -28.06 -9.05 -21.52
C HIS A 271 -26.78 -9.81 -21.14
N ALA A 272 -25.64 -9.12 -21.02
CA ALA A 272 -24.38 -9.74 -20.61
C ALA A 272 -24.46 -10.36 -19.20
N VAL A 273 -25.11 -9.68 -18.25
CA VAL A 273 -25.33 -10.20 -16.89
C VAL A 273 -26.25 -11.43 -16.90
N LYS A 274 -27.33 -11.40 -17.68
CA LYS A 274 -28.23 -12.56 -17.81
C LYS A 274 -27.53 -13.76 -18.45
N GLU A 275 -26.69 -13.52 -19.44
CA GLU A 275 -25.89 -14.57 -20.09
C GLU A 275 -24.86 -15.17 -19.13
N ALA A 276 -24.20 -14.35 -18.30
CA ALA A 276 -23.29 -14.82 -17.27
C ALA A 276 -23.99 -15.67 -16.18
N ILE A 277 -25.20 -15.28 -15.77
CA ILE A 277 -26.02 -16.06 -14.83
C ILE A 277 -26.45 -17.39 -15.46
N SER A 278 -26.88 -17.39 -16.73
CA SER A 278 -27.24 -18.60 -17.47
C SER A 278 -26.05 -19.55 -17.58
N LYS A 279 -24.87 -19.03 -17.97
CA LYS A 279 -23.62 -19.81 -18.06
C LYS A 279 -23.18 -20.37 -16.72
N LYS A 280 -23.37 -19.63 -15.61
CA LYS A 280 -23.11 -20.12 -14.25
C LYS A 280 -24.06 -21.27 -13.89
N GLN A 281 -25.36 -21.13 -14.16
CA GLN A 281 -26.34 -22.17 -13.89
C GLN A 281 -26.12 -23.42 -14.76
N GLU A 282 -25.72 -23.24 -16.02
CA GLU A 282 -25.31 -24.33 -16.90
C GLU A 282 -24.04 -25.02 -16.39
N ALA A 283 -23.04 -24.27 -15.91
CA ALA A 283 -21.83 -24.84 -15.32
C ALA A 283 -22.12 -25.59 -14.01
N GLU A 284 -22.98 -25.05 -13.13
CA GLU A 284 -23.44 -25.70 -11.90
C GLU A 284 -24.23 -26.98 -12.20
N ALA A 285 -25.08 -26.96 -13.25
CA ALA A 285 -25.79 -28.13 -13.73
C ALA A 285 -24.83 -29.17 -14.35
N LEU A 286 -23.82 -28.74 -15.13
CA LEU A 286 -22.82 -29.63 -15.73
C LEU A 286 -21.96 -30.33 -14.65
N ILE A 287 -21.60 -29.59 -13.59
CA ILE A 287 -20.88 -30.12 -12.43
C ILE A 287 -21.74 -31.14 -11.68
N SER A 288 -23.03 -30.84 -11.49
CA SER A 288 -23.98 -31.76 -10.85
C SER A 288 -24.29 -33.02 -11.67
N HIS A 289 -24.18 -32.97 -12.99
CA HIS A 289 -24.54 -34.10 -13.88
C HIS A 289 -23.35 -35.00 -14.25
N ASN A 290 -22.15 -34.43 -14.41
CA ASN A 290 -20.96 -35.20 -14.83
C ASN A 290 -20.13 -35.76 -13.65
N PHE A 291 -20.39 -35.31 -12.42
CA PHE A 291 -19.70 -35.80 -11.23
C PHE A 291 -20.68 -36.11 -10.09
N PRO A 292 -21.54 -37.15 -10.22
CA PRO A 292 -22.44 -37.59 -9.15
C PRO A 292 -21.71 -38.09 -7.90
N ASN A 293 -20.40 -38.37 -8.02
CA ASN A 293 -19.49 -38.74 -6.93
C ASN A 293 -18.27 -37.81 -6.87
N THR A 294 -18.42 -36.49 -7.11
CA THR A 294 -17.42 -35.58 -6.56
C THR A 294 -17.43 -35.84 -5.06
N PRO A 295 -16.31 -36.22 -4.40
CA PRO A 295 -16.31 -36.26 -2.96
C PRO A 295 -16.74 -34.86 -2.53
N GLN A 296 -17.90 -34.75 -1.90
CA GLN A 296 -18.10 -33.63 -0.98
C GLN A 296 -16.84 -33.67 -0.13
N LEU A 297 -16.08 -32.59 -0.18
CA LEU A 297 -14.99 -32.38 0.76
C LEU A 297 -15.69 -32.17 2.11
N CYS A 298 -16.21 -33.27 2.66
CA CYS A 298 -16.51 -33.38 4.06
C CYS A 298 -15.14 -33.22 4.70
N ILE A 299 -14.86 -32.00 5.13
CA ILE A 299 -13.95 -31.76 6.23
C ILE A 299 -14.60 -32.48 7.40
N THR A 300 -14.46 -33.81 7.44
CA THR A 300 -14.81 -34.59 8.63
C THR A 300 -13.76 -34.17 9.63
N ASP A 301 -14.17 -33.25 10.49
CA ASP A 301 -13.42 -32.89 11.64
C ASP A 301 -13.19 -34.17 12.47
N PRO A 302 -11.96 -34.68 12.57
CA PRO A 302 -11.69 -35.95 13.25
C PRO A 302 -11.96 -35.88 14.77
N TYR A 303 -12.43 -34.73 15.27
CA TYR A 303 -12.73 -34.45 16.66
C TYR A 303 -14.11 -33.79 16.84
N ALA A 304 -15.05 -33.99 15.91
CA ALA A 304 -16.42 -33.45 15.98
C ALA A 304 -17.17 -33.80 17.29
N ASP A 305 -16.80 -34.92 17.91
CA ASP A 305 -17.46 -35.45 19.10
C ASP A 305 -16.86 -34.94 20.43
N GLN A 306 -15.91 -34.01 20.41
CA GLN A 306 -15.30 -33.48 21.65
C GLN A 306 -16.04 -32.24 22.17
N PRO A 307 -16.67 -32.32 23.37
CA PRO A 307 -17.42 -31.21 23.93
C PRO A 307 -16.47 -30.12 24.43
N THR A 308 -16.70 -28.89 23.98
CA THR A 308 -16.01 -27.62 24.33
C THR A 308 -14.55 -27.52 23.86
N ARG A 309 -14.36 -26.90 22.68
CA ARG A 309 -13.05 -26.65 22.08
C ARG A 309 -12.43 -25.39 22.68
N ILE A 310 -11.53 -25.60 23.63
CA ILE A 310 -10.68 -24.54 24.18
C ILE A 310 -9.54 -24.31 23.18
N ARG A 311 -9.58 -23.22 22.41
CA ARG A 311 -8.42 -22.80 21.60
C ARG A 311 -7.35 -22.30 22.55
N ILE A 312 -6.08 -22.62 22.30
CA ILE A 312 -4.97 -22.16 23.14
C ILE A 312 -4.04 -21.31 22.28
N ASP A 313 -3.72 -20.11 22.75
CA ASP A 313 -2.72 -19.23 22.17
C ASP A 313 -1.34 -19.83 22.43
N LYS A 314 -0.59 -20.20 21.37
CA LYS A 314 0.69 -20.90 21.51
C LYS A 314 1.78 -20.08 22.23
N ILE A 315 1.67 -18.76 22.26
CA ILE A 315 2.69 -17.87 22.85
C ILE A 315 2.39 -17.63 24.34
N SER A 316 1.13 -17.39 24.68
CA SER A 316 0.69 -17.08 26.04
C SER A 316 0.13 -18.28 26.81
N ASN A 317 -0.09 -19.41 26.13
CA ASN A 317 -0.75 -20.61 26.64
C ASN A 317 -2.14 -20.34 27.25
N GLN A 318 -2.81 -19.26 26.83
CA GLN A 318 -4.14 -18.88 27.32
C GLN A 318 -5.24 -19.33 26.39
N GLN A 319 -6.43 -19.57 26.95
CA GLN A 319 -7.62 -19.84 26.15
C GLN A 319 -7.96 -18.64 25.25
N VAL A 320 -8.20 -18.90 23.98
CA VAL A 320 -8.68 -17.94 22.98
C VAL A 320 -10.13 -18.28 22.60
N MET A 321 -10.87 -17.26 22.18
CA MET A 321 -12.28 -17.39 21.85
C MET A 321 -12.51 -18.18 20.56
N GLU A 322 -13.71 -18.73 20.40
CA GLU A 322 -14.12 -19.33 19.14
C GLU A 322 -14.07 -18.27 18.01
N PRO A 323 -13.58 -18.64 16.82
CA PRO A 323 -13.51 -17.70 15.72
C PRO A 323 -14.91 -17.30 15.29
N SER A 324 -15.15 -15.99 15.24
CA SER A 324 -16.42 -15.39 14.81
C SER A 324 -16.28 -14.66 13.48
N MET A 325 -15.08 -14.67 12.88
CA MET A 325 -14.78 -13.94 11.65
C MET A 325 -13.92 -14.76 10.69
N LEU A 326 -14.07 -14.45 9.40
CA LEU A 326 -13.15 -14.86 8.36
C LEU A 326 -12.37 -13.63 7.89
N VAL A 327 -11.05 -13.73 7.90
CA VAL A 327 -10.16 -12.71 7.35
C VAL A 327 -9.59 -13.24 6.06
N ILE A 328 -9.86 -12.56 4.95
CA ILE A 328 -9.27 -12.88 3.65
C ILE A 328 -8.25 -11.79 3.32
N SER A 329 -7.02 -12.18 3.01
CA SER A 329 -5.99 -11.27 2.50
C SER A 329 -5.26 -11.92 1.33
N HIS A 330 -4.24 -11.27 0.79
CA HIS A 330 -3.31 -11.86 -0.18
C HIS A 330 -1.88 -11.80 0.36
N THR A 331 -0.95 -12.56 -0.22
CA THR A 331 0.44 -12.68 0.27
C THR A 331 1.36 -11.54 -0.19
N ALA A 332 0.79 -10.37 -0.52
CA ALA A 332 1.51 -9.17 -0.95
C ALA A 332 2.54 -9.43 -2.09
N GLY A 333 2.19 -10.28 -3.05
CA GLY A 333 3.03 -10.60 -4.19
C GLY A 333 4.06 -11.72 -3.95
N LEU A 334 4.14 -12.28 -2.73
CA LEU A 334 4.98 -13.45 -2.45
C LEU A 334 4.40 -14.70 -3.12
N ASP A 335 5.27 -15.54 -3.69
CA ASP A 335 4.88 -16.86 -4.16
C ASP A 335 4.76 -17.86 -2.99
N LEU A 336 4.17 -19.02 -3.25
CA LEU A 336 3.99 -20.04 -2.21
C LEU A 336 5.30 -20.47 -1.54
N SER A 337 6.43 -20.47 -2.26
CA SER A 337 7.70 -20.91 -1.71
C SER A 337 8.26 -19.91 -0.71
N ASP A 338 8.13 -18.61 -1.00
CA ASP A 338 8.47 -17.52 -0.08
C ASP A 338 7.56 -17.53 1.15
N VAL A 339 6.26 -17.77 0.96
CA VAL A 339 5.27 -17.87 2.03
C VAL A 339 5.60 -19.04 3.00
N ILE A 340 6.01 -20.20 2.47
CA ILE A 340 6.46 -21.34 3.27
C ILE A 340 7.76 -21.01 4.00
N TYR A 341 8.69 -20.31 3.34
CA TYR A 341 9.95 -19.90 3.95
C TYR A 341 9.71 -18.97 5.13
N GLU A 342 8.91 -17.92 4.95
CA GLU A 342 8.54 -16.95 5.99
C GLU A 342 7.87 -17.61 7.19
N PHE A 343 6.93 -18.54 6.94
CA PHE A 343 6.28 -19.28 8.02
C PHE A 343 7.28 -20.12 8.83
N ARG A 344 8.26 -20.76 8.17
CA ARG A 344 9.29 -21.54 8.87
C ARG A 344 10.21 -20.68 9.72
N GLN A 345 10.48 -19.44 9.30
CA GLN A 345 11.34 -18.52 10.05
C GLN A 345 10.60 -17.88 11.23
N SER A 346 9.37 -17.43 11.02
CA SER A 346 8.66 -16.58 11.98
C SER A 346 7.56 -17.29 12.76
N GLY A 347 6.98 -18.35 12.19
CA GLY A 347 5.72 -18.94 12.67
C GLY A 347 4.50 -18.03 12.44
N ILE A 348 4.65 -16.92 11.71
CA ILE A 348 3.62 -15.91 11.47
C ILE A 348 3.04 -16.13 10.06
N ILE A 349 1.81 -16.65 10.00
CA ILE A 349 1.02 -16.77 8.78
C ILE A 349 -0.45 -16.97 9.15
N GLN A 350 -1.34 -16.78 8.16
CA GLN A 350 -2.75 -17.13 8.26
C GLN A 350 -2.98 -18.65 8.32
N HIS A 351 -4.20 -19.08 8.64
CA HIS A 351 -4.48 -20.50 8.81
C HIS A 351 -4.32 -21.28 7.50
N VAL A 352 -4.75 -20.67 6.40
CA VAL A 352 -4.82 -21.29 5.08
C VAL A 352 -4.25 -20.34 4.03
N VAL A 353 -3.58 -20.90 3.03
CA VAL A 353 -3.24 -20.23 1.78
C VAL A 353 -3.97 -20.93 0.64
N ILE A 354 -4.63 -20.15 -0.23
CA ILE A 354 -5.18 -20.63 -1.51
C ILE A 354 -4.21 -20.22 -2.61
N THR A 355 -3.65 -21.21 -3.32
CA THR A 355 -2.71 -20.95 -4.41
C THR A 355 -3.41 -20.40 -5.64
N ARG A 356 -2.64 -19.85 -6.59
CA ARG A 356 -3.17 -19.42 -7.90
C ARG A 356 -3.79 -20.55 -8.72
N LYS A 357 -3.50 -21.81 -8.36
CA LYS A 357 -4.10 -23.00 -8.97
C LYS A 357 -5.39 -23.45 -8.27
N GLY A 358 -5.82 -22.74 -7.22
CA GLY A 358 -6.95 -23.10 -6.38
C GLY A 358 -6.65 -24.20 -5.37
N GLU A 359 -5.37 -24.52 -5.12
CA GLU A 359 -4.98 -25.51 -4.12
C GLU A 359 -5.06 -24.89 -2.73
N LEU A 360 -5.52 -25.64 -1.75
CA LEU A 360 -5.65 -25.18 -0.37
C LEU A 360 -4.52 -25.78 0.47
N LEU A 361 -3.67 -24.93 1.03
CA LEU A 361 -2.60 -25.34 1.95
C LEU A 361 -2.88 -24.81 3.35
N GLN A 362 -2.96 -25.71 4.32
CA GLN A 362 -3.16 -25.37 5.72
C GLN A 362 -1.82 -25.27 6.46
N PHE A 363 -1.57 -24.11 7.07
CA PHE A 363 -0.35 -23.82 7.83
C PHE A 363 -0.59 -23.90 9.34
N VAL A 364 -1.76 -23.45 9.79
CA VAL A 364 -2.15 -23.45 11.20
C VAL A 364 -3.46 -24.22 11.36
N ARG A 365 -3.57 -25.03 12.42
CA ARG A 365 -4.81 -25.75 12.72
C ARG A 365 -5.93 -24.71 12.94
N LEU A 366 -7.14 -24.93 12.41
CA LEU A 366 -8.24 -23.95 12.54
C LEU A 366 -8.60 -23.64 14.01
N LEU A 367 -8.30 -24.57 14.91
CA LEU A 367 -8.49 -24.42 16.36
C LEU A 367 -7.31 -23.74 17.06
N GLU A 368 -6.20 -23.49 16.39
CA GLU A 368 -5.08 -22.73 16.95
C GLU A 368 -5.14 -21.30 16.47
N ARG A 369 -4.67 -20.37 17.29
CA ARG A 369 -4.52 -18.98 16.87
C ARG A 369 -3.43 -18.87 15.81
N ALA A 370 -3.76 -18.27 14.66
CA ALA A 370 -2.79 -17.84 13.66
C ALA A 370 -2.32 -16.41 13.95
N TRP A 371 -1.06 -16.12 13.65
CA TRP A 371 -0.49 -14.79 13.77
C TRP A 371 -0.41 -14.18 12.39
N HIS A 372 -1.10 -13.06 12.19
CA HIS A 372 -1.03 -12.27 10.96
C HIS A 372 0.14 -11.28 11.07
N ALA A 373 0.75 -10.89 9.96
CA ALA A 373 1.81 -9.88 9.94
C ALA A 373 1.21 -8.49 10.26
N GLY A 374 0.97 -8.23 11.54
CA GLY A 374 0.35 -7.02 12.05
C GLY A 374 -0.54 -7.27 13.26
N VAL A 375 -0.68 -6.25 14.11
CA VAL A 375 -1.71 -6.22 15.15
C VAL A 375 -2.94 -5.56 14.55
N ALA A 376 -3.95 -6.36 14.23
CA ALA A 376 -5.20 -5.86 13.67
C ALA A 376 -6.27 -5.85 14.77
N PHE A 377 -7.01 -4.74 14.85
CA PHE A 377 -8.12 -4.58 15.77
C PHE A 377 -9.38 -4.17 15.02
N TRP A 378 -10.56 -4.57 15.52
CA TRP A 378 -11.82 -4.02 15.05
C TRP A 378 -12.44 -3.08 16.09
N GLY A 379 -13.00 -1.96 15.64
CA GLY A 379 -13.62 -0.94 16.50
C GLY A 379 -12.95 0.44 16.38
N PRO A 380 -13.37 1.42 17.19
CA PRO A 380 -12.83 2.77 17.15
C PRO A 380 -11.32 2.76 17.44
N LEU A 381 -10.53 3.56 16.70
CA LEU A 381 -9.06 3.65 16.87
C LEU A 381 -8.61 3.94 18.31
N GLY A 382 -9.43 4.64 19.10
CA GLY A 382 -9.16 4.88 20.53
C GLY A 382 -9.09 3.61 21.39
N ALA A 383 -9.61 2.48 20.90
CA ALA A 383 -9.53 1.17 21.56
C ALA A 383 -8.21 0.42 21.25
N ALA A 384 -7.40 0.90 20.30
CA ALA A 384 -6.13 0.27 19.93
C ALA A 384 -4.97 0.61 20.89
N GLY A 385 -5.11 1.69 21.68
CA GLY A 385 -4.01 2.28 22.45
C GLY A 385 -3.67 1.61 23.79
N ASP A 386 -4.51 0.72 24.30
CA ASP A 386 -4.35 0.17 25.65
C ASP A 386 -4.39 -1.37 25.69
N ILE A 387 -3.37 -1.97 25.07
CA ILE A 387 -3.18 -3.42 24.92
C ILE A 387 -3.00 -4.11 26.29
N ARG A 388 -2.75 -3.36 27.38
CA ARG A 388 -2.51 -3.90 28.72
C ARG A 388 -3.76 -3.92 29.59
N GLU A 389 -4.65 -2.94 29.46
CA GLU A 389 -5.85 -2.84 30.32
C GLU A 389 -7.15 -3.25 29.65
N HIS A 390 -7.25 -3.15 28.32
CA HIS A 390 -8.47 -3.52 27.62
C HIS A 390 -8.40 -4.99 27.22
N LYS A 391 -9.24 -5.80 27.89
CA LYS A 391 -9.45 -7.21 27.56
C LYS A 391 -9.50 -7.39 26.04
N LYS A 392 -8.81 -8.43 25.57
CA LYS A 392 -8.57 -8.95 24.20
C LYS A 392 -9.77 -9.03 23.21
N VAL A 393 -10.86 -8.32 23.46
CA VAL A 393 -12.18 -8.41 22.80
C VAL A 393 -12.18 -7.90 21.36
N HIS A 394 -11.13 -7.19 20.95
CA HIS A 394 -11.05 -6.55 19.64
C HIS A 394 -9.87 -7.01 18.78
N ASP A 395 -9.06 -7.94 19.27
CA ASP A 395 -7.92 -8.47 18.53
C ASP A 395 -8.39 -9.42 17.43
N VAL A 396 -8.23 -9.00 16.17
CA VAL A 396 -8.65 -9.74 14.99
C VAL A 396 -8.07 -11.16 14.98
N ASN A 397 -6.81 -11.30 15.40
CA ASN A 397 -6.10 -12.58 15.38
C ASN A 397 -6.70 -13.59 16.36
N SER A 398 -7.29 -13.11 17.45
CA SER A 398 -7.90 -13.96 18.49
C SER A 398 -9.28 -14.50 18.09
N HIS A 399 -9.87 -14.00 17.00
CA HIS A 399 -11.25 -14.28 16.61
C HIS A 399 -11.43 -14.60 15.12
N SER A 400 -10.35 -14.65 14.36
CA SER A 400 -10.40 -14.96 12.94
C SER A 400 -9.98 -16.39 12.63
N ILE A 401 -10.53 -16.90 11.54
CA ILE A 401 -9.83 -17.80 10.64
C ILE A 401 -9.28 -16.95 9.50
N GLY A 402 -7.99 -17.11 9.22
CA GLY A 402 -7.28 -16.37 8.18
C GLY A 402 -7.12 -17.21 6.92
N ILE A 403 -7.49 -16.65 5.77
CA ILE A 403 -7.22 -17.19 4.44
C ILE A 403 -6.40 -16.19 3.63
N SER A 404 -5.18 -16.57 3.25
CA SER A 404 -4.36 -15.83 2.31
C SER A 404 -4.57 -16.33 0.88
N LEU A 405 -4.67 -15.43 -0.08
CA LEU A 405 -4.60 -15.72 -1.51
C LEU A 405 -3.15 -15.52 -2.00
N GLU A 406 -2.61 -16.47 -2.75
CA GLU A 406 -1.23 -16.40 -3.26
C GLU A 406 -1.04 -15.26 -4.29
N GLY A 407 -0.13 -14.35 -3.99
CA GLY A 407 0.25 -13.22 -4.82
C GLY A 407 -0.60 -11.97 -4.52
N ASP A 408 -1.30 -11.48 -5.55
CA ASP A 408 -2.04 -10.21 -5.52
C ASP A 408 -3.56 -10.41 -5.32
N GLY A 409 -3.99 -11.63 -4.97
CA GLY A 409 -5.39 -12.05 -4.99
C GLY A 409 -5.80 -12.56 -6.36
#